data_AF-A0A7S1GEE9-F1
#
_entry.id   AF-A0A7S1GEE9-F1
#
_cell.length_a   1.000
_cell.length_b   1.000
_cell.length_c   1.000
_cell.angle_alpha   90.00
_cell.angle_beta   90.00
_cell.angle_gamma   90.00
#
_symmetry.space_group_name_H-M   'P 1'
#
loop_
_entity.id
_entity.type
_entity.pdbx_description
1 polymer ?
#
loop_
_entity_poly.entity_id
_entity_poly.type
_entity_poly.pdbx_seq_one_letter_code
_entity_poly.pdbx_strand_id
1 'polypeptide(L)'
;GGAAEPLPGPDGPTVVTGGSGGDLIAARRQALVPVLAPLLLHPNEEAVIEAARAFGNFSRDAAVRSAMVRVRAVDALVILLEHPNRELVMTAVGALMNAVLDPEARAVLVRAGDDGGNGVDRLEGVVRSAWLDHVDTSSVACKTLFNLLLGGGGDGAAAVLTAEQCTALLQTLSALSDDALDAADDEEAAAAEGEGKGDEGGAGAAERVAAFRELAAVAGKVRGAVKAVVQSGNVIDADDADDDAGDAEAA
;
A
#
# COMPACT_ATOMS: atom_id res chain seq x y z
N GLY A 1 44.33 8.49 60.37
CA GLY A 1 43.13 7.73 59.97
C GLY A 1 42.69 8.25 58.64
N GLY A 2 43.06 7.56 57.57
CA GLY A 2 42.57 7.83 56.21
C GLY A 2 41.89 6.56 55.73
N ALA A 3 40.57 6.60 55.59
CA ALA A 3 39.79 5.52 55.01
C ALA A 3 39.73 5.76 53.49
N ALA A 4 40.25 4.80 52.73
CA ALA A 4 40.14 4.78 51.28
C ALA A 4 38.72 4.36 50.87
N GLU A 5 38.13 5.10 49.93
CA GLU A 5 36.89 4.70 49.24
C GLU A 5 37.14 3.44 48.37
N PRO A 6 36.17 2.51 48.28
CA PRO A 6 36.30 1.36 47.40
C PRO A 6 35.92 1.71 45.96
N LEU A 7 36.71 1.20 45.02
CA LEU A 7 36.47 1.26 43.56
C LEU A 7 35.16 0.54 43.18
N PRO A 8 34.41 1.03 42.17
CA PRO A 8 33.26 0.31 41.64
C PRO A 8 33.72 -0.95 40.90
N GLY A 9 33.09 -2.08 41.24
CA GLY A 9 33.33 -3.38 40.59
C GLY A 9 32.85 -3.40 39.13
N PRO A 10 33.29 -4.38 38.34
CA PRO A 10 32.85 -4.52 36.95
C PRO A 10 31.39 -4.95 36.92
N ASP A 11 30.54 -4.09 36.37
CA ASP A 11 29.17 -4.44 36.02
C ASP A 11 29.20 -5.69 35.14
N GLY A 12 28.73 -6.81 35.70
CA GLY A 12 28.48 -8.03 34.94
C GLY A 12 27.44 -7.76 33.86
N PRO A 13 27.40 -8.60 32.81
CA PRO A 13 26.46 -8.41 31.72
C PRO A 13 25.04 -8.41 32.27
N THR A 14 24.35 -7.30 32.08
CA THR A 14 22.92 -7.19 32.36
C THR A 14 22.22 -8.19 31.46
N VAL A 15 21.83 -9.33 32.02
CA VAL A 15 21.00 -10.31 31.34
C VAL A 15 19.67 -9.61 31.04
N VAL A 16 19.49 -9.19 29.79
CA VAL A 16 18.19 -8.77 29.28
C VAL A 16 17.32 -10.02 29.24
N THR A 17 16.63 -10.28 30.35
CA THR A 17 15.62 -11.32 30.43
C THR A 17 14.38 -10.89 29.66
N GLY A 18 14.05 -11.62 28.60
CA GLY A 18 12.65 -11.87 28.24
C GLY A 18 11.94 -10.86 27.33
N GLY A 19 12.63 -10.25 26.35
CA GLY A 19 11.94 -9.74 25.17
C GLY A 19 11.70 -10.89 24.19
N SER A 20 10.46 -11.09 23.75
CA SER A 20 10.17 -11.97 22.61
C SER A 20 11.07 -11.55 21.44
N GLY A 21 11.54 -12.48 20.60
CA GLY A 21 12.33 -12.12 19.41
C GLY A 21 11.67 -11.03 18.55
N GLY A 22 10.34 -10.92 18.61
CA GLY A 22 9.55 -9.85 17.99
C GLY A 22 9.82 -8.46 18.58
N ASP A 23 10.11 -8.32 19.87
CA ASP A 23 10.39 -7.04 20.53
C ASP A 23 11.73 -6.46 20.10
N LEU A 24 12.73 -7.33 19.85
CA LEU A 24 14.04 -6.92 19.35
C LEU A 24 13.98 -6.49 17.88
N ILE A 25 13.24 -7.23 17.04
CA ILE A 25 13.04 -6.88 15.63
C ILE A 25 12.27 -5.57 15.53
N ALA A 26 11.21 -5.39 16.33
CA ALA A 26 10.49 -4.13 16.41
C ALA A 26 11.44 -3.00 16.83
N ALA A 27 12.26 -3.17 17.87
CA ALA A 27 13.21 -2.15 18.32
C ALA A 27 14.30 -1.80 17.29
N ARG A 28 14.62 -2.72 16.36
CA ARG A 28 15.67 -2.55 15.33
C ARG A 28 15.14 -2.38 13.91
N ARG A 29 13.83 -2.27 13.72
CA ARG A 29 13.15 -2.18 12.40
C ARG A 29 13.82 -1.21 11.44
N GLN A 30 14.21 -0.03 11.90
CA GLN A 30 14.86 0.99 11.06
C GLN A 30 16.27 0.57 10.60
N ALA A 31 17.02 -0.16 11.43
CA ALA A 31 18.34 -0.68 11.08
C ALA A 31 18.28 -1.86 10.10
N LEU A 32 17.14 -2.56 10.05
CA LEU A 32 16.92 -3.69 9.14
C LEU A 32 16.50 -3.24 7.72
N VAL A 33 15.91 -2.05 7.58
CA VAL A 33 15.49 -1.49 6.27
C VAL A 33 16.57 -1.60 5.19
N PRO A 34 17.82 -1.11 5.38
CA PRO A 34 18.85 -1.20 4.34
C PRO A 34 19.30 -2.65 4.05
N VAL A 35 19.10 -3.58 4.98
CA VAL A 35 19.45 -5.00 4.79
C VAL A 35 18.35 -5.72 3.99
N LEU A 36 17.09 -5.35 4.21
CA LEU A 36 15.94 -5.96 3.55
C LEU A 36 15.68 -5.39 2.16
N ALA A 37 16.00 -4.12 1.90
CA ALA A 37 15.69 -3.48 0.62
C ALA A 37 16.25 -4.22 -0.61
N PRO A 38 17.51 -4.71 -0.61
CA PRO A 38 18.02 -5.49 -1.74
C PRO A 38 17.27 -6.81 -1.99
N LEU A 39 16.58 -7.36 -0.97
CA LEU A 39 15.84 -8.60 -1.11
C LEU A 39 14.56 -8.45 -1.94
N LEU A 40 14.03 -7.23 -2.08
CA LEU A 40 12.85 -6.95 -2.92
C LEU A 40 13.08 -7.21 -4.41
N LEU A 41 14.35 -7.28 -4.84
CA LEU A 41 14.74 -7.56 -6.23
C LEU A 41 15.58 -8.83 -6.34
N HIS A 42 15.52 -9.70 -5.33
CA HIS A 42 16.29 -10.93 -5.31
C HIS A 42 15.69 -11.96 -6.28
N PRO A 43 16.49 -12.80 -6.96
CA PRO A 43 15.97 -13.85 -7.85
C PRO A 43 15.19 -14.96 -7.14
N ASN A 44 15.17 -14.97 -5.81
CA ASN A 44 14.40 -15.93 -5.02
C ASN A 44 13.10 -15.26 -4.61
N GLU A 45 12.00 -15.68 -5.22
CA GLU A 45 10.66 -15.13 -5.01
C GLU A 45 10.22 -15.18 -3.54
N GLU A 46 10.52 -16.26 -2.81
CA GLU A 46 10.22 -16.37 -1.37
C GLU A 46 10.93 -15.28 -0.56
N ALA A 47 12.18 -14.95 -0.93
CA ALA A 47 12.91 -13.88 -0.26
C ALA A 47 12.27 -12.50 -0.55
N VAL A 48 11.74 -12.31 -1.75
CA VAL A 48 11.01 -11.10 -2.14
C VAL A 48 9.71 -10.97 -1.34
N ILE A 49 8.93 -12.05 -1.25
CA ILE A 49 7.66 -12.10 -0.48
C ILE A 49 7.92 -11.77 0.99
N GLU A 50 8.89 -12.43 1.63
CA GLU A 50 9.17 -12.19 3.05
C GLU A 50 9.75 -10.79 3.31
N ALA A 51 10.56 -10.25 2.38
CA ALA A 51 11.02 -8.87 2.46
C ALA A 51 9.85 -7.88 2.35
N ALA A 52 8.96 -8.06 1.37
CA ALA A 52 7.77 -7.23 1.21
C ALA A 52 6.88 -7.31 2.47
N ARG A 53 6.72 -8.50 3.06
CA ARG A 53 5.94 -8.72 4.28
C ARG A 53 6.55 -8.01 5.48
N ALA A 54 7.87 -8.06 5.62
CA ALA A 54 8.60 -7.31 6.63
C ALA A 54 8.39 -5.79 6.46
N PHE A 55 8.47 -5.27 5.23
CA PHE A 55 8.15 -3.86 4.95
C PHE A 55 6.70 -3.51 5.27
N GLY A 56 5.73 -4.38 4.94
CA GLY A 56 4.33 -4.21 5.33
C GLY A 56 4.14 -4.06 6.83
N ASN A 57 4.93 -4.80 7.61
CA ASN A 57 4.89 -4.71 9.07
C ASN A 57 5.63 -3.49 9.63
N PHE A 58 6.81 -3.19 9.10
CA PHE A 58 7.67 -2.14 9.63
C PHE A 58 7.19 -0.74 9.25
N SER A 59 6.57 -0.58 8.08
CA SER A 59 6.05 0.70 7.53
C SER A 59 4.94 1.35 8.37
N ARG A 60 4.39 0.64 9.37
CA ARG A 60 3.51 1.25 10.39
C ARG A 60 4.25 2.34 11.18
N ASP A 61 5.57 2.24 11.30
CA ASP A 61 6.43 3.26 11.90
C ASP A 61 6.83 4.35 10.89
N ALA A 62 6.72 5.61 11.30
CA ALA A 62 7.03 6.76 10.44
C ALA A 62 8.52 6.83 10.03
N ALA A 63 9.45 6.55 10.95
CA ALA A 63 10.88 6.59 10.66
C ALA A 63 11.30 5.47 9.71
N VAL A 64 10.59 4.33 9.72
CA VAL A 64 10.74 3.29 8.71
C VAL A 64 10.28 3.77 7.34
N ARG A 65 9.12 4.42 7.23
CA ARG A 65 8.62 4.91 5.92
C ARG A 65 9.62 5.86 5.26
N SER A 66 10.13 6.83 6.00
CA SER A 66 11.16 7.74 5.48
C SER A 66 12.47 6.99 5.17
N ALA A 67 12.81 5.93 5.91
CA ALA A 67 13.95 5.08 5.57
C ALA A 67 13.72 4.26 4.27
N MET A 68 12.50 3.78 4.03
CA MET A 68 12.13 3.05 2.81
C MET A 68 12.34 3.91 1.55
N VAL A 69 12.00 5.19 1.61
CA VAL A 69 12.26 6.15 0.52
C VAL A 69 13.76 6.26 0.25
N ARG A 70 14.57 6.50 1.30
CA ARG A 70 16.04 6.65 1.17
C ARG A 70 16.73 5.43 0.57
N VAL A 71 16.22 4.23 0.83
CA VAL A 71 16.79 2.98 0.28
C VAL A 71 16.07 2.49 -0.98
N ARG A 72 15.18 3.31 -1.56
CA ARG A 72 14.39 2.99 -2.77
C ARG A 72 13.55 1.71 -2.65
N ALA A 73 13.15 1.34 -1.43
CA ALA A 73 12.24 0.23 -1.21
C ALA A 73 10.84 0.54 -1.75
N VAL A 74 10.42 1.81 -1.74
CA VAL A 74 9.14 2.25 -2.31
C VAL A 74 9.14 2.02 -3.83
N ASP A 75 10.19 2.42 -4.55
CA ASP A 75 10.34 2.15 -5.98
C ASP A 75 10.22 0.66 -6.29
N ALA A 76 10.94 -0.18 -5.54
CA ALA A 76 10.91 -1.63 -5.72
C ALA A 76 9.50 -2.20 -5.47
N LEU A 77 8.81 -1.75 -4.42
CA LEU A 77 7.44 -2.19 -4.13
C LEU A 77 6.44 -1.78 -5.22
N VAL A 78 6.62 -0.62 -5.86
CA VAL A 78 5.79 -0.20 -7.00
C VAL A 78 5.99 -1.13 -8.20
N ILE A 79 7.23 -1.52 -8.51
CA ILE A 79 7.53 -2.49 -9.58
C ILE A 79 6.86 -3.84 -9.29
N LEU A 80 6.83 -4.27 -8.03
CA LEU A 80 6.25 -5.55 -7.62
C LEU A 80 4.72 -5.62 -7.77
N LEU A 81 4.03 -4.50 -8.02
CA LEU A 81 2.58 -4.48 -8.27
C LEU A 81 2.18 -5.20 -9.58
N GLU A 82 3.11 -5.30 -10.52
CA GLU A 82 2.90 -5.94 -11.83
C GLU A 82 3.38 -7.40 -11.86
N HIS A 83 3.79 -7.93 -10.71
CA HIS A 83 4.28 -9.31 -10.60
C HIS A 83 3.16 -10.33 -10.80
N PRO A 84 3.40 -11.47 -11.48
CA PRO A 84 2.36 -12.50 -11.69
C PRO A 84 1.91 -13.20 -10.41
N ASN A 85 2.73 -13.17 -9.36
CA ASN A 85 2.40 -13.78 -8.06
C ASN A 85 1.47 -12.87 -7.23
N ARG A 86 0.24 -13.35 -7.00
CA ARG A 86 -0.80 -12.62 -6.27
C ARG A 86 -0.48 -12.40 -4.79
N GLU A 87 0.18 -13.35 -4.14
CA GLU A 87 0.61 -13.17 -2.74
C GLU A 87 1.64 -12.04 -2.64
N LEU A 88 2.56 -11.98 -3.60
CA LEU A 88 3.55 -10.91 -3.65
C LEU A 88 2.90 -9.55 -3.91
N VAL A 89 1.99 -9.46 -4.88
CA VAL A 89 1.24 -8.23 -5.18
C VAL A 89 0.46 -7.75 -3.95
N MET A 90 -0.27 -8.64 -3.27
CA MET A 90 -1.02 -8.31 -2.06
C MET A 90 -0.09 -7.79 -0.95
N THR A 91 1.05 -8.45 -0.76
CA THR A 91 2.03 -8.04 0.25
C THR A 91 2.66 -6.69 -0.09
N ALA A 92 2.97 -6.43 -1.36
CA ALA A 92 3.51 -5.16 -1.83
C ALA A 92 2.49 -4.01 -1.67
N VAL A 93 1.24 -4.22 -2.08
CA VAL A 93 0.13 -3.28 -1.85
C VAL A 93 -0.05 -2.97 -0.37
N GLY A 94 0.01 -3.98 0.51
CA GLY A 94 -0.08 -3.78 1.96
C GLY A 94 1.04 -2.92 2.53
N ALA A 95 2.27 -3.06 2.00
CA ALA A 95 3.38 -2.19 2.36
C ALA A 95 3.21 -0.76 1.84
N LEU A 96 2.74 -0.61 0.61
CA LEU A 96 2.47 0.69 0.01
C LEU A 96 1.33 1.44 0.70
N MET A 97 0.28 0.76 1.15
CA MET A 97 -0.84 1.35 1.91
C MET A 97 -0.36 2.15 3.13
N ASN A 98 0.66 1.63 3.81
CA ASN A 98 1.31 2.32 4.91
C ASN A 98 2.30 3.37 4.41
N ALA A 99 3.12 3.03 3.40
CA ALA A 99 4.15 3.92 2.87
C ALA A 99 3.59 5.27 2.44
N VAL A 100 2.43 5.30 1.76
CA VAL A 100 1.79 6.54 1.27
C VAL A 100 1.33 7.50 2.36
N LEU A 101 1.41 7.12 3.64
CA LEU A 101 1.24 8.05 4.75
C LEU A 101 2.42 9.03 4.88
N ASP A 102 3.58 8.69 4.31
CA ASP A 102 4.74 9.56 4.18
C ASP A 102 4.68 10.39 2.88
N PRO A 103 4.81 11.74 2.93
CA PRO A 103 4.74 12.58 1.74
C PRO A 103 5.81 12.28 0.67
N GLU A 104 7.03 11.91 1.07
CA GLU A 104 8.09 11.60 0.10
C GLU A 104 7.79 10.27 -0.61
N ALA A 105 7.23 9.30 0.10
CA ALA A 105 6.76 8.06 -0.51
C ALA A 105 5.63 8.29 -1.52
N ARG A 106 4.73 9.25 -1.26
CA ARG A 106 3.70 9.66 -2.24
C ARG A 106 4.34 10.24 -3.51
N ALA A 107 5.33 11.12 -3.35
CA ALA A 107 6.07 11.69 -4.48
C ALA A 107 6.77 10.61 -5.32
N VAL A 108 7.31 9.57 -4.69
CA VAL A 108 7.86 8.40 -5.39
C VAL A 108 6.79 7.66 -6.18
N LEU A 109 5.60 7.50 -5.62
CA LEU A 109 4.53 6.71 -6.23
C LEU A 109 3.91 7.42 -7.44
N VAL A 110 3.83 8.75 -7.46
CA VAL A 110 3.24 9.51 -8.58
C VAL A 110 4.27 9.87 -9.66
N ARG A 111 5.57 9.66 -9.39
CA ARG A 111 6.63 9.87 -10.37
C ARG A 111 6.48 8.87 -11.53
N ALA A 112 6.53 9.38 -12.76
CA ALA A 112 6.55 8.55 -13.96
C ALA A 112 7.76 7.61 -13.96
N GLY A 113 7.53 6.35 -14.33
CA GLY A 113 8.59 5.39 -14.63
C GLY A 113 9.05 5.49 -16.08
N ASP A 114 10.04 4.65 -16.43
CA ASP A 114 10.62 4.61 -17.78
C ASP A 114 9.59 4.20 -18.87
N ASP A 115 8.50 3.55 -18.46
CA ASP A 115 7.38 3.12 -19.31
C ASP A 115 6.27 4.18 -19.43
N GLY A 116 6.45 5.36 -18.83
CA GLY A 116 5.47 6.44 -18.78
C GLY A 116 4.37 6.24 -17.74
N GLY A 117 4.29 5.07 -17.10
CA GLY A 117 3.33 4.78 -16.03
C GLY A 117 3.89 5.05 -14.64
N ASN A 118 3.03 5.41 -13.70
CA ASN A 118 3.39 5.60 -12.29
C ASN A 118 2.68 4.57 -11.37
N GLY A 119 2.79 4.73 -10.07
CA GLY A 119 2.17 3.84 -9.10
C GLY A 119 0.65 3.95 -9.05
N VAL A 120 0.04 5.04 -9.51
CA VAL A 120 -1.42 5.16 -9.66
C VAL A 120 -1.91 4.18 -10.72
N ASP A 121 -1.26 4.16 -11.89
CA ASP A 121 -1.61 3.27 -12.99
C ASP A 121 -1.46 1.81 -12.58
N ARG A 122 -0.39 1.49 -11.85
CA ARG A 122 -0.12 0.14 -11.34
C ARG A 122 -1.14 -0.29 -10.28
N LEU A 123 -1.54 0.61 -9.37
CA LEU A 123 -2.59 0.33 -8.39
C LEU A 123 -3.96 0.14 -9.07
N GLU A 124 -4.29 0.92 -10.09
CA GLU A 124 -5.48 0.67 -10.91
C GLU A 124 -5.39 -0.70 -11.58
N GLY A 125 -4.25 -1.05 -12.17
CA GLY A 125 -4.01 -2.38 -12.75
C GLY A 125 -4.21 -3.53 -11.75
N VAL A 126 -3.79 -3.35 -10.50
CA VAL A 126 -4.08 -4.31 -9.43
C VAL A 126 -5.57 -4.43 -9.19
N VAL A 127 -6.31 -3.32 -9.06
CA VAL A 127 -7.77 -3.34 -8.88
C VAL A 127 -8.46 -4.07 -10.04
N ARG A 128 -8.08 -3.76 -11.29
CA ARG A 128 -8.66 -4.39 -12.49
C ARG A 128 -8.37 -5.88 -12.59
N SER A 129 -7.20 -6.32 -12.12
CA SER A 129 -6.76 -7.71 -12.24
C SER A 129 -7.17 -8.59 -11.06
N ALA A 130 -7.43 -8.00 -9.89
CA ALA A 130 -7.92 -8.67 -8.69
C ALA A 130 -9.46 -8.73 -8.65
N TRP A 131 -10.12 -7.62 -9.01
CA TRP A 131 -11.58 -7.47 -9.06
C TRP A 131 -12.30 -8.10 -7.85
N LEU A 132 -13.35 -8.89 -8.10
CA LEU A 132 -14.10 -9.64 -7.10
C LEU A 132 -13.48 -11.01 -6.77
N ASP A 133 -12.56 -11.52 -7.59
CA ASP A 133 -11.87 -12.80 -7.33
C ASP A 133 -10.93 -12.69 -6.11
N HIS A 134 -10.43 -11.49 -5.85
CA HIS A 134 -9.51 -11.18 -4.75
C HIS A 134 -9.93 -9.88 -4.04
N VAL A 135 -11.11 -9.91 -3.40
CA VAL A 135 -11.73 -8.77 -2.70
C VAL A 135 -10.78 -8.05 -1.76
N ASP A 136 -9.98 -8.79 -0.97
CA ASP A 136 -9.00 -8.20 -0.05
C ASP A 136 -7.94 -7.37 -0.76
N THR A 137 -7.37 -7.92 -1.85
CA THR A 137 -6.37 -7.21 -2.67
C THR A 137 -6.97 -5.95 -3.28
N SER A 138 -8.16 -6.04 -3.87
CA SER A 138 -8.89 -4.89 -4.42
C SER A 138 -9.19 -3.84 -3.36
N SER A 139 -9.59 -4.27 -2.16
CA SER A 139 -9.88 -3.40 -1.01
C SER A 139 -8.64 -2.65 -0.54
N VAL A 140 -7.51 -3.33 -0.35
CA VAL A 140 -6.26 -2.69 0.08
C VAL A 140 -5.68 -1.79 -1.01
N ALA A 141 -5.79 -2.16 -2.29
CA ALA A 141 -5.39 -1.30 -3.40
C ALA A 141 -6.24 -0.01 -3.44
N CYS A 142 -7.57 -0.11 -3.30
CA CYS A 142 -8.45 1.05 -3.21
C CYS A 142 -8.15 1.92 -1.97
N LYS A 143 -7.88 1.31 -0.81
CA LYS A 143 -7.45 2.04 0.40
C LYS A 143 -6.12 2.76 0.20
N THR A 144 -5.19 2.15 -0.54
CA THR A 144 -3.90 2.76 -0.90
C THR A 144 -4.10 3.97 -1.81
N LEU A 145 -4.92 3.85 -2.86
CA LEU A 145 -5.32 4.97 -3.72
C LEU A 145 -6.00 6.08 -2.90
N PHE A 146 -6.92 5.73 -2.00
CA PHE A 146 -7.57 6.72 -1.13
C PHE A 146 -6.57 7.50 -0.27
N ASN A 147 -5.63 6.80 0.38
CA ASN A 147 -4.61 7.43 1.22
C ASN A 147 -3.67 8.33 0.40
N LEU A 148 -3.33 7.91 -0.82
CA LEU A 148 -2.55 8.71 -1.75
C LEU A 148 -3.26 10.04 -2.07
N LEU A 149 -4.57 9.98 -2.35
CA LEU A 149 -5.39 11.16 -2.68
C LEU A 149 -5.64 12.07 -1.47
N LEU A 150 -5.85 11.50 -0.28
CA LEU A 150 -6.01 12.29 0.95
C LEU A 150 -4.74 13.07 1.33
N GLY A 151 -3.58 12.47 1.09
CA GLY A 151 -2.29 13.10 1.33
C GLY A 151 -2.01 14.32 0.44
N GLY A 152 -2.84 14.54 -0.58
CA GLY A 152 -2.90 15.72 -1.44
C GLY A 152 -4.04 16.68 -1.09
N GLY A 153 -4.53 16.71 0.15
CA GLY A 153 -5.66 17.55 0.58
C GLY A 153 -5.30 18.81 1.40
N GLY A 154 -4.02 19.20 1.43
CA GLY A 154 -3.61 20.46 2.04
C GLY A 154 -3.77 21.64 1.08
N ASP A 155 -3.93 22.85 1.63
CA ASP A 155 -3.92 24.12 0.91
C ASP A 155 -2.54 24.24 0.19
N GLY A 156 -2.46 23.83 -1.07
CA GLY A 156 -1.21 23.73 -1.86
C GLY A 156 -0.74 22.32 -2.24
N ALA A 157 -1.58 21.30 -2.14
CA ALA A 157 -1.20 19.96 -2.61
C ALA A 157 -1.10 19.87 -4.14
N ALA A 158 0.06 19.44 -4.62
CA ALA A 158 0.33 19.21 -6.03
C ALA A 158 -0.68 18.23 -6.66
N ALA A 159 -1.02 18.46 -7.93
CA ALA A 159 -1.85 17.56 -8.70
C ALA A 159 -1.26 16.14 -8.67
N VAL A 160 -2.07 15.18 -8.25
CA VAL A 160 -1.66 13.77 -8.05
C VAL A 160 -2.01 12.92 -9.27
N LEU A 161 -3.00 13.36 -10.04
CA LEU A 161 -3.60 12.59 -11.13
C LEU A 161 -3.59 13.41 -12.42
N THR A 162 -3.36 12.75 -13.54
CA THR A 162 -3.66 13.29 -14.88
C THR A 162 -5.17 13.18 -15.18
N ALA A 163 -5.63 13.87 -16.22
CA ALA A 163 -7.04 13.79 -16.66
C ALA A 163 -7.42 12.38 -17.13
N GLU A 164 -6.46 11.69 -17.76
CA GLU A 164 -6.59 10.31 -18.21
C GLU A 164 -6.72 9.36 -17.02
N GLN A 165 -5.85 9.49 -16.01
CA GLN A 165 -5.91 8.72 -14.76
C GLN A 165 -7.23 8.94 -14.01
N CYS A 166 -7.71 10.19 -13.94
CA CYS A 166 -9.01 10.47 -13.35
C CYS A 166 -10.13 9.71 -14.08
N THR A 167 -10.11 9.74 -15.41
CA THR A 167 -11.13 9.08 -16.23
C THR A 167 -11.09 7.57 -16.06
N ALA A 168 -9.92 6.96 -16.15
CA ALA A 168 -9.70 5.53 -16.02
C ALA A 168 -10.12 5.03 -14.62
N LEU A 169 -9.65 5.68 -13.55
CA LEU A 169 -10.03 5.36 -12.18
C LEU A 169 -11.54 5.49 -11.96
N LEU A 170 -12.19 6.56 -12.43
CA LEU A 170 -13.63 6.75 -12.25
C LEU A 170 -14.43 5.63 -12.94
N GLN A 171 -14.01 5.20 -14.13
CA GLN A 171 -14.65 4.08 -14.83
C GLN A 171 -14.44 2.76 -14.09
N THR A 172 -13.19 2.44 -13.74
CA THR A 172 -12.82 1.22 -13.02
C THR A 172 -13.55 1.11 -11.68
N LEU A 173 -13.54 2.18 -10.87
CA LEU A 173 -14.16 2.19 -9.54
C LEU A 173 -15.68 2.18 -9.59
N SER A 174 -16.30 2.72 -10.65
CA SER A 174 -17.75 2.63 -10.81
C SER A 174 -18.16 1.19 -11.10
N ALA A 175 -17.55 0.56 -12.10
CA ALA A 175 -17.84 -0.82 -12.44
C ALA A 175 -17.57 -1.76 -11.25
N LEU A 176 -16.48 -1.55 -10.51
CA LEU A 176 -16.16 -2.38 -9.34
C LEU A 176 -17.22 -2.24 -8.25
N SER A 177 -17.67 -1.00 -8.00
CA SER A 177 -18.69 -0.72 -6.99
C SER A 177 -20.03 -1.33 -7.37
N ASP A 178 -20.40 -1.27 -8.64
CA ASP A 178 -21.69 -1.77 -9.12
C ASP A 178 -21.67 -3.32 -9.09
N ASP A 179 -20.64 -3.95 -9.65
CA ASP A 179 -20.46 -5.41 -9.64
C ASP A 179 -20.39 -5.98 -8.20
N ALA A 180 -19.73 -5.27 -7.27
CA ALA A 180 -19.65 -5.71 -5.87
C ALA A 180 -21.01 -5.63 -5.16
N LEU A 181 -21.84 -4.63 -5.47
CA LEU A 181 -23.20 -4.56 -4.91
C LEU A 181 -24.09 -5.65 -5.48
N ASP A 182 -24.04 -5.87 -6.79
CA ASP A 182 -24.78 -6.94 -7.46
C ASP A 182 -24.38 -8.32 -6.89
N ALA A 183 -23.08 -8.58 -6.71
CA ALA A 183 -22.58 -9.82 -6.11
C ALA A 183 -23.03 -10.00 -4.64
N ALA A 184 -23.11 -8.91 -3.88
CA ALA A 184 -23.60 -8.96 -2.50
C ALA A 184 -25.10 -9.29 -2.44
N ASP A 185 -25.90 -8.70 -3.34
CA ASP A 185 -27.34 -8.92 -3.39
C ASP A 185 -27.67 -10.34 -3.92
N ASP A 186 -26.92 -10.83 -4.91
CA ASP A 186 -27.03 -12.21 -5.42
C ASP A 186 -26.68 -13.25 -4.33
N GLU A 187 -25.60 -13.02 -3.58
CA GLU A 187 -25.19 -13.90 -2.48
C GLU A 187 -26.21 -13.89 -1.33
N GLU A 188 -26.81 -12.74 -1.00
CA GLU A 188 -27.86 -12.62 0.01
C GLU A 188 -29.16 -13.32 -0.44
N ALA A 189 -29.55 -13.20 -1.70
CA ALA A 189 -30.69 -13.91 -2.27
C ALA A 189 -30.46 -15.43 -2.25
N ALA A 190 -29.27 -15.90 -2.65
CA ALA A 190 -28.92 -17.31 -2.62
C ALA A 190 -28.92 -17.88 -1.18
N ALA A 191 -28.47 -17.10 -0.20
CA ALA A 191 -28.51 -17.50 1.21
C ALA A 191 -29.94 -17.65 1.72
N ALA A 192 -30.84 -16.71 1.38
CA ALA A 192 -32.25 -16.76 1.77
C ALA A 192 -33.00 -17.96 1.15
N GLU A 193 -32.64 -18.36 -0.07
CA GLU A 193 -33.18 -19.58 -0.71
C GLU A 193 -32.60 -20.88 -0.11
N GLY A 194 -31.41 -20.79 0.51
CA GLY A 194 -30.63 -21.92 1.04
C GLY A 194 -30.85 -22.29 2.51
N GLU A 195 -31.63 -21.51 3.28
CA GLU A 195 -31.85 -21.65 4.75
C GLU A 195 -32.42 -23.01 5.23
N GLY A 196 -32.64 -23.99 4.33
CA GLY A 196 -33.03 -25.36 4.67
C GLY A 196 -31.89 -26.35 4.97
N LYS A 197 -30.61 -25.97 4.86
CA LYS A 197 -29.46 -26.89 5.03
C LYS A 197 -28.32 -26.31 5.89
N GLY A 198 -28.44 -26.43 7.22
CA GLY A 198 -27.32 -26.43 8.16
C GLY A 198 -26.65 -25.08 8.46
N ASP A 199 -26.39 -24.86 9.75
CA ASP A 199 -25.86 -23.62 10.36
C ASP A 199 -24.47 -23.16 9.84
N GLU A 200 -23.67 -24.08 9.28
CA GLU A 200 -22.30 -23.78 8.83
C GLU A 200 -22.22 -23.04 7.48
N GLY A 201 -23.27 -23.09 6.64
CA GLY A 201 -23.28 -22.43 5.33
C GLY A 201 -23.60 -20.92 5.38
N GLY A 202 -24.39 -20.50 6.36
CA GLY A 202 -24.86 -19.10 6.48
C GLY A 202 -23.76 -18.13 6.92
N ALA A 203 -22.84 -18.57 7.78
CA ALA A 203 -21.76 -17.72 8.28
C ALA A 203 -20.79 -17.28 7.15
N GLY A 204 -20.44 -18.19 6.25
CA GLY A 204 -19.57 -17.87 5.11
C GLY A 204 -20.23 -16.98 4.06
N ALA A 205 -21.54 -17.13 3.84
CA ALA A 205 -22.30 -16.25 2.93
C ALA A 205 -22.38 -14.82 3.48
N ALA A 206 -22.69 -14.67 4.77
CA ALA A 206 -22.72 -13.36 5.43
C ALA A 206 -21.35 -12.64 5.38
N GLU A 207 -20.25 -13.38 5.55
CA GLU A 207 -18.89 -12.83 5.44
C GLU A 207 -18.59 -12.34 4.01
N ARG A 208 -18.97 -13.11 2.98
CA ARG A 208 -18.82 -12.69 1.57
C ARG A 208 -19.63 -11.44 1.24
N VAL A 209 -20.90 -11.41 1.65
CA VAL A 209 -21.77 -10.23 1.49
C VAL A 209 -21.15 -9.00 2.15
N ALA A 210 -20.64 -9.15 3.37
CA ALA A 210 -19.97 -8.05 4.09
C ALA A 210 -18.71 -7.57 3.35
N ALA A 211 -17.89 -8.50 2.84
CA ALA A 211 -16.68 -8.18 2.10
C ALA A 211 -16.97 -7.41 0.81
N PHE A 212 -17.97 -7.84 0.03
CA PHE A 212 -18.40 -7.13 -1.18
C PHE A 212 -18.95 -5.73 -0.88
N ARG A 213 -19.79 -5.59 0.15
CA ARG A 213 -20.31 -4.28 0.57
C ARG A 213 -19.21 -3.35 1.06
N GLU A 214 -18.22 -3.87 1.79
CA GLU A 214 -17.05 -3.09 2.18
C GLU A 214 -16.27 -2.61 0.94
N LEU A 215 -16.01 -3.51 -0.02
CA LEU A 215 -15.30 -3.16 -1.25
C LEU A 215 -16.03 -2.07 -2.03
N ALA A 216 -17.34 -2.19 -2.23
CA ALA A 216 -18.15 -1.17 -2.87
C ALA A 216 -18.07 0.18 -2.13
N ALA A 217 -18.15 0.16 -0.80
CA ALA A 217 -18.06 1.37 0.01
C ALA A 217 -16.68 2.04 -0.09
N VAL A 218 -15.60 1.26 -0.10
CA VAL A 218 -14.24 1.77 -0.26
C VAL A 218 -14.06 2.35 -1.67
N ALA A 219 -14.45 1.63 -2.72
CA ALA A 219 -14.39 2.12 -4.10
C ALA A 219 -15.16 3.44 -4.29
N GLY A 220 -16.34 3.54 -3.66
CA GLY A 220 -17.15 4.75 -3.63
C GLY A 220 -16.44 5.95 -3.00
N LYS A 221 -15.66 5.74 -1.92
CA LYS A 221 -14.84 6.80 -1.29
C LYS A 221 -13.71 7.27 -2.21
N VAL A 222 -13.01 6.34 -2.86
CA VAL A 222 -11.95 6.69 -3.83
C VAL A 222 -12.55 7.50 -4.98
N ARG A 223 -13.68 7.04 -5.53
CA ARG A 223 -14.39 7.76 -6.60
C ARG A 223 -14.79 9.17 -6.20
N GLY A 224 -15.24 9.37 -4.96
CA GLY A 224 -15.52 10.69 -4.40
C GLY A 224 -14.28 11.57 -4.33
N ALA A 225 -13.15 11.02 -3.87
CA ALA A 225 -11.87 11.73 -3.82
C ALA A 225 -11.38 12.13 -5.22
N VAL A 226 -11.44 11.23 -6.20
CA VAL A 226 -11.07 11.54 -7.60
C VAL A 226 -11.96 12.65 -8.17
N LYS A 227 -13.28 12.62 -7.92
CA LYS A 227 -14.19 13.71 -8.34
C LYS A 227 -13.82 15.06 -7.71
N ALA A 228 -13.38 15.08 -6.45
CA ALA A 228 -12.92 16.30 -5.80
C ALA A 228 -11.63 16.85 -6.42
N VAL A 229 -10.70 15.98 -6.82
CA VAL A 229 -9.49 16.36 -7.58
C VAL A 229 -9.88 17.01 -8.91
N VAL A 230 -10.79 16.40 -9.68
CA VAL A 230 -11.28 16.96 -10.95
C VAL A 230 -11.98 18.31 -10.75
N GLN A 231 -12.85 18.43 -9.72
CA GLN A 231 -13.61 19.66 -9.46
C GLN A 231 -12.74 20.82 -8.97
N SER A 232 -11.63 20.53 -8.30
CA SER A 232 -10.68 21.54 -7.84
C SER A 232 -9.73 22.03 -8.94
N GLY A 233 -9.76 21.40 -10.13
CA GLY A 233 -8.80 21.68 -11.20
C GLY A 233 -7.38 21.22 -10.87
N ASN A 234 -7.20 20.39 -9.84
CA ASN A 234 -5.89 19.89 -9.41
C ASN A 234 -5.47 18.65 -10.20
N VAL A 235 -5.49 18.78 -11.53
CA VAL A 235 -5.18 17.73 -12.48
C VAL A 235 -3.89 18.12 -13.18
N ILE A 236 -2.98 17.17 -13.38
CA ILE A 236 -1.74 17.40 -14.14
C ILE A 236 -2.15 17.63 -15.60
N ASP A 237 -1.91 18.85 -16.11
CA ASP A 237 -2.14 19.19 -17.51
C ASP A 237 -1.14 18.41 -18.38
N ALA A 238 -1.62 17.90 -19.52
CA ALA A 238 -0.82 17.06 -20.42
C ALA A 238 0.38 17.80 -21.04
N ASP A 239 0.37 19.14 -21.05
CA ASP A 239 1.40 19.97 -21.66
C ASP A 239 2.61 20.22 -20.74
N ASP A 240 2.55 19.92 -19.44
CA ASP A 240 3.63 20.18 -18.47
C ASP A 240 4.55 18.96 -18.20
N ALA A 241 4.26 17.79 -18.78
CA ALA A 241 5.02 16.56 -18.53
C ALA A 241 6.28 16.38 -19.40
N ASP A 242 6.42 17.17 -20.47
CA ASP A 242 7.46 16.99 -21.50
C ASP A 242 8.68 17.93 -21.37
N ASP A 243 8.67 18.92 -20.46
CA ASP A 243 9.66 20.01 -20.46
C ASP A 243 10.94 19.74 -19.63
N ASP A 244 11.05 18.62 -18.89
CA ASP A 244 12.22 18.36 -18.00
C ASP A 244 13.19 17.27 -18.51
N ALA A 245 13.05 16.84 -19.77
CA ALA A 245 13.93 15.83 -20.38
C ALA A 245 15.11 16.41 -21.19
N GLY A 246 15.25 17.74 -21.27
CA GLY A 246 16.26 18.39 -22.10
C GLY A 246 17.14 19.37 -21.33
N ASP A 247 18.18 18.86 -20.65
CA ASP A 247 19.50 19.50 -20.56
C ASP A 247 20.40 18.77 -19.54
N ALA A 248 20.91 17.59 -19.93
CA ALA A 248 22.03 16.97 -19.23
C ALA A 248 23.01 16.25 -20.17
N GLU A 249 23.19 16.78 -21.39
CA GLU A 249 24.27 16.35 -22.28
C GLU A 249 24.98 17.57 -22.89
N ALA A 250 25.84 18.23 -22.09
CA ALA A 250 27.07 18.89 -22.55
C ALA A 250 27.77 19.65 -21.39
N ALA A 251 28.72 18.99 -20.72
CA ALA A 251 29.98 19.57 -20.24
C ALA A 251 30.87 18.50 -19.58
#